data_AF-A0A1B6AEI3-F1
#
_entry.id   AF-A0A1B6AEI3-F1
#
_cell.length_a   1.000
_cell.length_b   1.000
_cell.length_c   1.000
_cell.angle_alpha   90.00
_cell.angle_beta   90.00
_cell.angle_gamma   90.00
#
_symmetry.space_group_name_H-M   'P 1'
#
loop_
_entity.id
_entity.type
_entity.pdbx_description
1 polymer ?
#
loop_
_entity_poly.entity_id
_entity_poly.type
_entity_poly.pdbx_seq_one_letter_code
_entity_poly.pdbx_strand_id
1 'polypeptide(L)'
;MTATVLSAVDQAARNVRDSQVGDASAVPGLQEHVDAAKSHAGSWLNKTRTSVGEPLSLTRSLVSSYLGTDARRLAELTPRAEAGDQAARDEFVTRLQRVKSDLDTFQQRVTANTAEVNELNRAFTTDASRFAEDLNTISAVIATDQRMAEELRHQAQALRDKIADARRWENVGWILGPLGYGIARIWGDNIADIDGLERRISELEGESGDKDRQAAGVSALTGRLTALSHSVSLAVNAMTTLDNSLNVTSGHLAGVITSVNGTSPSYKGFVTALLDTVAANFRDLGSQLDMLLGASNERNAA
;
A
#
# COMPACT_ATOMS: atom_id res chain seq x y z
N MET A 1 -11.65 -4.03 15.06
CA MET A 1 -10.26 -3.86 14.56
C MET A 1 -10.31 -2.87 13.42
N THR A 2 -9.44 -1.87 13.41
CA THR A 2 -9.36 -0.89 12.31
C THR A 2 -8.75 -1.59 11.10
N ALA A 3 -9.43 -1.57 9.95
CA ALA A 3 -8.87 -2.10 8.71
C ALA A 3 -7.65 -1.27 8.28
N THR A 4 -6.55 -1.94 7.94
CA THR A 4 -5.26 -1.35 7.53
C THR A 4 -5.05 -1.60 6.04
N VAL A 5 -4.22 -0.77 5.38
CA VAL A 5 -3.91 -0.92 3.93
C VAL A 5 -3.50 -2.36 3.60
N LEU A 6 -2.55 -2.93 4.34
CA LEU A 6 -2.11 -4.30 4.07
C LEU A 6 -3.20 -5.36 4.37
N SER A 7 -4.03 -5.15 5.39
CA SER A 7 -5.13 -6.08 5.68
C SER A 7 -6.23 -6.07 4.61
N ALA A 8 -6.47 -4.94 3.94
CA ALA A 8 -7.39 -4.86 2.80
C ALA A 8 -6.83 -5.60 1.59
N VAL A 9 -5.53 -5.45 1.30
CA VAL A 9 -4.89 -6.23 0.22
C VAL A 9 -4.95 -7.73 0.55
N ASP A 10 -4.68 -8.12 1.80
CA ASP A 10 -4.80 -9.52 2.25
C ASP A 10 -6.22 -10.06 2.02
N GLN A 11 -7.25 -9.30 2.41
CA GLN A 11 -8.63 -9.72 2.24
C GLN A 11 -9.03 -9.81 0.76
N ALA A 12 -8.67 -8.80 -0.05
CA ALA A 12 -8.97 -8.80 -1.47
C ALA A 12 -8.24 -9.94 -2.21
N ALA A 13 -6.99 -10.22 -1.84
CA ALA A 13 -6.22 -11.32 -2.40
C ALA A 13 -6.83 -12.68 -2.03
N ARG A 14 -7.31 -12.86 -0.80
CA ARG A 14 -8.05 -14.07 -0.40
C ARG A 14 -9.33 -14.22 -1.20
N ASN A 15 -10.10 -13.14 -1.35
CA ASN A 15 -11.34 -13.16 -2.12
C ASN A 15 -11.09 -13.60 -3.58
N VAL A 16 -10.04 -13.09 -4.23
CA VAL A 16 -9.64 -13.54 -5.59
C VAL A 16 -9.20 -15.00 -5.59
N ARG A 17 -8.29 -15.39 -4.68
CA ARG A 17 -7.74 -16.75 -4.61
C ARG A 17 -8.84 -17.81 -4.41
N ASP A 18 -9.79 -17.52 -3.53
CA ASP A 18 -10.83 -18.46 -3.10
C ASP A 18 -12.08 -18.39 -4.00
N SER A 19 -12.07 -17.54 -5.03
CA SER A 19 -13.18 -17.41 -5.98
C SER A 19 -13.39 -18.68 -6.79
N GLN A 20 -14.66 -18.98 -7.10
CA GLN A 20 -15.03 -20.02 -8.04
C GLN A 20 -15.65 -19.36 -9.27
N VAL A 21 -15.14 -19.75 -10.44
CA VAL A 21 -15.81 -19.52 -11.72
C VAL A 21 -16.37 -20.89 -12.10
N GLY A 22 -17.65 -20.94 -12.47
CA GLY A 22 -18.31 -22.19 -12.89
C GLY A 22 -17.64 -22.83 -14.12
N ASP A 23 -18.34 -23.75 -14.80
CA ASP A 23 -17.78 -24.43 -15.99
C ASP A 23 -17.22 -23.43 -17.01
N ALA A 24 -15.91 -23.51 -17.28
CA ALA A 24 -15.17 -22.57 -18.13
C ALA A 24 -15.30 -22.89 -19.63
N SER A 25 -16.04 -23.93 -20.00
CA SER A 25 -16.08 -24.51 -21.35
C SER A 25 -16.52 -23.55 -22.47
N ALA A 26 -17.30 -22.51 -22.17
CA ALA A 26 -17.79 -21.57 -23.19
C ALA A 26 -16.77 -20.51 -23.65
N VAL A 27 -15.64 -20.35 -22.95
CA VAL A 27 -14.63 -19.33 -23.25
C VAL A 27 -13.25 -19.99 -23.32
N PRO A 28 -12.63 -20.05 -24.51
CA PRO A 28 -11.28 -20.57 -24.65
C PRO A 28 -10.29 -19.78 -23.77
N GLY A 29 -9.52 -20.50 -22.94
CA GLY A 29 -8.47 -19.87 -22.12
C GLY A 29 -8.94 -19.25 -20.79
N LEU A 30 -10.25 -19.17 -20.52
CA LEU A 30 -10.75 -18.55 -19.28
C LEU A 30 -10.18 -19.22 -18.03
N GLN A 31 -10.10 -20.55 -17.99
CA GLN A 31 -9.53 -21.25 -16.84
C GLN A 31 -8.06 -20.86 -16.59
N GLU A 32 -7.27 -20.68 -17.66
CA GLU A 32 -5.88 -20.22 -17.55
C GLU A 32 -5.80 -18.80 -16.99
N HIS A 33 -6.70 -17.89 -17.42
CA HIS A 33 -6.79 -16.54 -16.86
C HIS A 33 -7.18 -16.55 -15.37
N VAL A 34 -8.15 -17.39 -14.99
CA VAL A 34 -8.56 -17.58 -13.58
C VAL A 34 -7.40 -18.10 -12.73
N ASP A 35 -6.69 -19.12 -13.22
CA ASP A 35 -5.56 -19.71 -12.51
C ASP A 35 -4.39 -18.72 -12.36
N ALA A 36 -4.13 -17.91 -13.40
CA ALA A 36 -3.14 -16.82 -13.33
C ALA A 36 -3.48 -15.78 -12.26
N ALA A 37 -4.72 -15.26 -12.26
CA ALA A 37 -5.16 -14.29 -11.27
C ALA A 37 -5.09 -14.84 -9.83
N LYS A 38 -5.48 -16.10 -9.63
CA LYS A 38 -5.35 -16.79 -8.33
C LYS A 38 -3.88 -16.97 -7.93
N SER A 39 -3.00 -17.29 -8.88
CA SER A 39 -1.56 -17.42 -8.65
C SER A 39 -0.93 -16.09 -8.24
N HIS A 40 -1.27 -14.98 -8.90
CA HIS A 40 -0.82 -13.64 -8.51
C HIS A 40 -1.35 -13.24 -7.12
N ALA A 41 -2.62 -13.51 -6.82
CA ALA A 41 -3.19 -13.28 -5.49
C ALA A 41 -2.51 -14.16 -4.41
N GLY A 42 -2.17 -15.40 -4.75
CA GLY A 42 -1.35 -16.28 -3.91
C GLY A 42 0.06 -15.75 -3.69
N SER A 43 0.67 -15.14 -4.71
CA SER A 43 2.00 -14.53 -4.61
C SER A 43 2.03 -13.35 -3.62
N TRP A 44 0.96 -12.53 -3.59
CA TRP A 44 0.78 -11.55 -2.52
C TRP A 44 0.83 -12.21 -1.14
N LEU A 45 -0.07 -13.17 -0.91
CA LEU A 45 -0.30 -13.77 0.40
C LEU A 45 0.91 -14.54 0.94
N ASN A 46 1.65 -15.21 0.06
CA ASN A 46 2.72 -16.12 0.44
C ASN A 46 4.11 -15.46 0.48
N LYS A 47 4.34 -14.42 -0.33
CA LYS A 47 5.68 -13.82 -0.51
C LYS A 47 5.67 -12.31 -0.29
N THR A 48 4.96 -11.56 -1.12
CA THR A 48 5.05 -10.10 -1.15
C THR A 48 4.61 -9.46 0.17
N ARG A 49 3.58 -10.02 0.81
CA ARG A 49 3.10 -9.57 2.12
C ARG A 49 4.21 -9.55 3.18
N THR A 50 4.99 -10.63 3.29
CA THR A 50 6.07 -10.75 4.27
C THR A 50 7.23 -9.83 3.91
N SER A 51 7.59 -9.79 2.62
CA SER A 51 8.61 -8.89 2.06
C SER A 51 8.34 -7.44 2.46
N VAL A 52 7.10 -6.98 2.34
CA VAL A 52 6.67 -5.62 2.71
C VAL A 52 6.53 -5.44 4.23
N GLY A 53 5.91 -6.39 4.93
CA GLY A 53 5.55 -6.24 6.34
C GLY A 53 6.74 -6.17 7.30
N GLU A 54 7.81 -6.92 7.04
CA GLU A 54 8.99 -6.95 7.92
C GLU A 54 9.70 -5.59 7.96
N PRO A 55 10.12 -4.96 6.83
CA PRO A 55 10.80 -3.67 6.87
C PRO A 55 9.94 -2.56 7.46
N LEU A 56 8.63 -2.53 7.18
CA LEU A 56 7.72 -1.55 7.78
C LEU A 56 7.65 -1.70 9.31
N SER A 57 7.64 -2.94 9.81
CA SER A 57 7.64 -3.21 11.25
C SER A 57 8.95 -2.79 11.91
N LEU A 58 10.09 -3.02 11.24
CA LEU A 58 11.39 -2.56 11.72
C LEU A 58 11.49 -1.02 11.73
N THR A 59 10.98 -0.34 10.69
CA THR A 59 10.90 1.13 10.66
C THR A 59 10.06 1.65 11.82
N ARG A 60 8.93 0.99 12.15
CA ARG A 60 8.12 1.35 13.33
C ARG A 60 8.88 1.19 14.64
N SER A 61 9.65 0.12 14.79
CA SER A 61 10.50 -0.09 15.97
C SER A 61 11.56 1.01 16.07
N LEU A 62 12.16 1.43 14.95
CA LEU A 62 13.10 2.55 14.93
C LEU A 62 12.42 3.86 15.31
N VAL A 63 11.24 4.17 14.76
CA VAL A 63 10.44 5.35 15.13
C VAL A 63 10.19 5.39 16.63
N SER A 64 9.78 4.26 17.20
CA SER A 64 9.48 4.13 18.63
C SER A 64 10.74 4.30 19.48
N SER A 65 11.86 3.69 19.08
CA SER A 65 13.16 3.86 19.75
C SER A 65 13.64 5.30 19.71
N TYR A 66 13.55 5.96 18.55
CA TYR A 66 13.99 7.33 18.39
C TYR A 66 13.18 8.29 19.27
N LEU A 67 11.84 8.23 19.17
CA LEU A 67 10.96 9.12 19.93
C LEU A 67 10.97 8.83 21.43
N GLY A 68 11.14 7.56 21.83
CA GLY A 68 11.14 7.15 23.23
C GLY A 68 12.47 7.40 23.96
N THR A 69 13.60 7.23 23.27
CA THR A 69 14.94 7.23 23.89
C THR A 69 15.88 8.23 23.25
N ASP A 70 16.06 8.16 21.93
CA ASP A 70 17.19 8.83 21.29
C ASP A 70 17.00 10.34 21.23
N ALA A 71 15.78 10.82 20.94
CA ALA A 71 15.45 12.23 20.89
C ALA A 71 15.76 12.93 22.22
N ARG A 72 15.37 12.32 23.35
CA ARG A 72 15.66 12.85 24.70
C ARG A 72 17.17 12.89 24.95
N ARG A 73 17.87 11.79 24.64
CA ARG A 73 19.32 11.72 24.86
C ARG A 73 20.08 12.74 24.01
N LEU A 74 19.68 12.94 22.76
CA LEU A 74 20.26 13.94 21.89
C LEU A 74 20.04 15.34 22.45
N ALA A 75 18.84 15.65 22.94
CA ALA A 75 18.55 16.93 23.60
C ALA A 75 19.41 17.17 24.86
N GLU A 76 19.69 16.14 25.66
CA GLU A 76 20.61 16.22 26.82
C GLU A 76 22.07 16.48 26.41
N LEU A 77 22.50 15.89 25.28
CA LEU A 77 23.86 16.01 24.77
C LEU A 77 24.10 17.37 24.08
N THR A 78 23.08 17.96 23.46
CA THR A 78 23.16 19.25 22.74
C THR A 78 23.86 20.36 23.52
N PRO A 79 23.45 20.75 24.74
CA PRO A 79 24.08 21.86 25.45
C PRO A 79 25.55 21.59 25.80
N ARG A 80 25.91 20.33 26.08
CA ARG A 80 27.31 19.92 26.34
C ARG A 80 28.15 19.99 25.06
N ALA A 81 27.61 19.49 23.96
CA ALA A 81 28.24 19.57 22.65
C ALA A 81 28.41 21.03 22.17
N GLU A 82 27.44 21.91 22.45
CA GLU A 82 27.51 23.36 22.20
C GLU A 82 28.52 24.08 23.11
N ALA A 83 28.74 23.58 24.32
CA ALA A 83 29.75 24.08 25.25
C ALA A 83 31.18 23.62 24.92
N GLY A 84 31.35 22.75 23.93
CA GLY A 84 32.67 22.26 23.49
C GLY A 84 33.11 20.96 24.13
N ASP A 85 32.22 20.23 24.83
CA ASP A 85 32.52 18.89 25.36
C ASP A 85 32.67 17.89 24.20
N GLN A 86 33.90 17.46 23.94
CA GLN A 86 34.22 16.54 22.83
C GLN A 86 33.55 15.17 23.01
N ALA A 87 33.50 14.63 24.23
CA ALA A 87 32.87 13.34 24.48
C ALA A 87 31.36 13.40 24.21
N ALA A 88 30.71 14.51 24.56
CA ALA A 88 29.31 14.73 24.25
C ALA A 88 29.05 14.86 22.74
N ARG A 89 29.96 15.54 22.00
CA ARG A 89 29.90 15.63 20.53
C ARG A 89 30.05 14.25 19.88
N ASP A 90 31.04 13.48 20.29
CA ASP A 90 31.31 12.15 19.74
C ASP A 90 30.13 11.18 19.99
N GLU A 91 29.56 11.20 21.20
CA GLU A 91 28.35 10.42 21.53
C GLU A 91 27.15 10.86 20.69
N PHE A 92 26.94 12.17 20.55
CA PHE A 92 25.84 12.74 19.77
C PHE A 92 25.93 12.30 18.30
N VAL A 93 27.10 12.46 17.68
CA VAL A 93 27.35 12.09 16.28
C VAL A 93 27.20 10.60 16.08
N THR A 94 27.80 9.77 16.94
CA THR A 94 27.71 8.31 16.87
C THR A 94 26.25 7.85 16.92
N ARG A 95 25.45 8.45 17.80
CA ARG A 95 24.03 8.12 17.95
C ARG A 95 23.22 8.49 16.71
N LEU A 96 23.40 9.70 16.15
CA LEU A 96 22.73 10.08 14.91
C LEU A 96 23.16 9.24 13.71
N GLN A 97 24.44 8.90 13.61
CA GLN A 97 24.95 8.04 12.54
C GLN A 97 24.32 6.65 12.58
N ARG A 98 24.09 6.08 13.77
CA ARG A 98 23.36 4.82 13.93
C ARG A 98 21.93 4.93 13.40
N VAL A 99 21.17 5.93 13.89
CA VAL A 99 19.78 6.17 13.47
C VAL A 99 19.69 6.38 11.95
N LYS A 100 20.63 7.15 11.39
CA LYS A 100 20.69 7.40 9.95
C LYS A 100 21.00 6.11 9.16
N SER A 101 21.96 5.31 9.62
CA SER A 101 22.32 4.03 8.98
C SER A 101 21.13 3.05 8.95
N ASP A 102 20.37 2.99 10.05
CA ASP A 102 19.17 2.17 10.12
C ASP A 102 18.10 2.70 9.15
N LEU A 103 17.86 4.02 9.12
CA LEU A 103 16.93 4.65 8.16
C LEU A 103 17.31 4.38 6.70
N ASP A 104 18.59 4.54 6.32
CA ASP A 104 19.06 4.32 4.96
C ASP A 104 18.83 2.85 4.53
N THR A 105 19.07 1.90 5.45
CA THR A 105 18.82 0.48 5.22
C THR A 105 17.33 0.21 5.00
N PHE A 106 16.47 0.83 5.82
CA PHE A 106 15.02 0.68 5.67
C PHE A 106 14.49 1.35 4.42
N GLN A 107 15.00 2.52 4.04
CA GLN A 107 14.65 3.18 2.79
C GLN A 107 14.94 2.26 1.61
N GLN A 108 16.16 1.71 1.50
CA GLN A 108 16.51 0.78 0.43
C GLN A 108 15.55 -0.43 0.34
N ARG A 109 15.17 -1.00 1.48
CA ARG A 109 14.20 -2.09 1.55
C ARG A 109 12.80 -1.65 1.13
N VAL A 110 12.32 -0.50 1.59
CA VAL A 110 11.01 0.06 1.20
C VAL A 110 10.99 0.36 -0.30
N THR A 111 12.04 0.95 -0.87
CA THR A 111 12.14 1.19 -2.31
C THR A 111 12.06 -0.12 -3.10
N ALA A 112 12.86 -1.13 -2.73
CA ALA A 112 12.88 -2.43 -3.41
C ALA A 112 11.52 -3.12 -3.34
N ASN A 113 10.89 -3.14 -2.17
CA ASN A 113 9.59 -3.75 -1.97
C ASN A 113 8.47 -2.99 -2.70
N THR A 114 8.56 -1.66 -2.79
CA THR A 114 7.61 -0.86 -3.58
C THR A 114 7.64 -1.29 -5.05
N ALA A 115 8.83 -1.60 -5.59
CA ALA A 115 8.96 -2.14 -6.94
C ALA A 115 8.33 -3.54 -7.08
N GLU A 116 8.51 -4.43 -6.10
CA GLU A 116 7.85 -5.76 -6.09
C GLU A 116 6.32 -5.65 -6.07
N VAL A 117 5.77 -4.75 -5.24
CA VAL A 117 4.32 -4.51 -5.17
C VAL A 117 3.80 -3.89 -6.47
N ASN A 118 4.56 -2.98 -7.07
CA ASN A 118 4.23 -2.39 -8.38
C ASN A 118 4.17 -3.44 -9.50
N GLU A 119 5.10 -4.37 -9.52
CA GLU A 119 5.08 -5.44 -10.52
C GLU A 119 3.85 -6.33 -10.37
N LEU A 120 3.47 -6.65 -9.13
CA LEU A 120 2.25 -7.39 -8.88
C LEU A 120 0.99 -6.59 -9.27
N ASN A 121 1.00 -5.27 -9.08
CA ASN A 121 -0.09 -4.41 -9.54
C ASN A 121 -0.26 -4.44 -11.07
N ARG A 122 0.83 -4.47 -11.83
CA ARG A 122 0.80 -4.62 -13.29
C ARG A 122 0.26 -5.97 -13.71
N ALA A 123 0.62 -7.03 -12.99
CA ALA A 123 0.07 -8.37 -13.21
C ALA A 123 -1.46 -8.37 -12.99
N PHE A 124 -1.96 -7.82 -11.89
CA PHE A 124 -3.40 -7.70 -11.65
C PHE A 124 -4.13 -6.85 -12.71
N THR A 125 -3.52 -5.76 -13.17
CA THR A 125 -4.07 -4.93 -14.25
C THR A 125 -4.19 -5.71 -15.57
N THR A 126 -3.21 -6.57 -15.84
CA THR A 126 -3.21 -7.44 -17.02
C THR A 126 -4.32 -8.48 -16.92
N ASP A 127 -4.45 -9.14 -15.77
CA ASP A 127 -5.52 -10.11 -15.51
C ASP A 127 -6.91 -9.47 -15.63
N ALA A 128 -7.09 -8.24 -15.13
CA ALA A 128 -8.36 -7.53 -15.21
C ALA A 128 -8.74 -7.19 -16.66
N SER A 129 -7.74 -6.87 -17.48
CA SER A 129 -7.92 -6.61 -18.91
C SER A 129 -8.33 -7.89 -19.65
N ARG A 130 -7.71 -9.03 -19.33
CA ARG A 130 -8.08 -10.36 -19.85
C ARG A 130 -9.51 -10.74 -19.46
N PHE A 131 -9.91 -10.55 -18.21
CA PHE A 131 -11.29 -10.82 -17.80
C PHE A 131 -12.32 -9.90 -18.47
N ALA A 132 -11.97 -8.65 -18.75
CA ALA A 132 -12.84 -7.78 -19.55
C ALA A 132 -13.03 -8.31 -20.98
N GLU A 133 -12.00 -8.92 -21.58
CA GLU A 133 -12.10 -9.61 -22.88
C GLU A 133 -12.93 -10.91 -22.77
N ASP A 134 -12.75 -11.69 -21.71
CA ASP A 134 -13.54 -12.89 -21.44
C ASP A 134 -15.02 -12.54 -21.27
N LEU A 135 -15.35 -11.50 -20.51
CA LEU A 135 -16.72 -11.01 -20.35
C LEU A 135 -17.35 -10.56 -21.66
N ASN A 136 -16.58 -9.92 -22.55
CA ASN A 136 -17.07 -9.56 -23.88
C ASN A 136 -17.36 -10.80 -24.73
N THR A 137 -16.49 -11.82 -24.64
CA THR A 137 -16.67 -13.10 -25.33
C THR A 137 -17.89 -13.84 -24.80
N ILE A 138 -18.06 -13.92 -23.48
CA ILE A 138 -19.25 -14.49 -22.82
C ILE A 138 -20.50 -13.73 -23.26
N SER A 139 -20.46 -12.40 -23.26
CA SER A 139 -21.57 -11.56 -23.71
C SER A 139 -21.94 -11.82 -25.17
N ALA A 140 -20.95 -12.06 -26.04
CA ALA A 140 -21.19 -12.41 -27.44
C ALA A 140 -21.81 -13.81 -27.60
N VAL A 141 -21.41 -14.78 -26.78
CA VAL A 141 -22.00 -16.12 -26.72
C VAL A 141 -23.41 -16.09 -26.12
N ILE A 142 -23.67 -15.21 -25.15
CA ILE A 142 -24.97 -15.04 -24.49
C ILE A 142 -25.92 -14.20 -25.33
N ALA A 143 -25.47 -13.24 -26.16
CA ALA A 143 -26.30 -12.30 -26.93
C ALA A 143 -27.33 -12.94 -27.89
N THR A 144 -27.36 -14.27 -28.01
CA THR A 144 -28.52 -15.02 -28.48
C THR A 144 -29.77 -14.87 -27.57
N ASP A 145 -29.60 -14.45 -26.32
CA ASP A 145 -30.62 -14.11 -25.30
C ASP A 145 -30.41 -12.66 -24.80
N GLN A 146 -31.38 -11.78 -25.08
CA GLN A 146 -31.16 -10.32 -25.14
C GLN A 146 -31.00 -9.57 -23.81
N ARG A 147 -31.38 -10.14 -22.65
CA ARG A 147 -31.49 -9.35 -21.40
C ARG A 147 -30.20 -9.32 -20.56
N MET A 148 -29.39 -10.38 -20.59
CA MET A 148 -28.18 -10.50 -19.77
C MET A 148 -26.92 -9.96 -20.46
N ALA A 149 -26.92 -9.94 -21.79
CA ALA A 149 -25.82 -9.40 -22.59
C ALA A 149 -25.59 -7.89 -22.37
N GLU A 150 -26.64 -7.12 -22.07
CA GLU A 150 -26.53 -5.69 -21.81
C GLU A 150 -25.93 -5.39 -20.43
N GLU A 151 -26.34 -6.15 -19.40
CA GLU A 151 -25.78 -6.03 -18.04
C GLU A 151 -24.29 -6.41 -18.02
N LEU A 152 -23.90 -7.47 -18.73
CA LEU A 152 -22.49 -7.87 -18.85
C LEU A 152 -21.64 -6.85 -19.61
N ARG A 153 -22.20 -6.22 -20.65
CA ARG A 153 -21.54 -5.09 -21.35
C ARG A 153 -21.31 -3.91 -20.42
N HIS A 154 -22.32 -3.53 -19.63
CA HIS A 154 -22.17 -2.47 -18.64
C HIS A 154 -21.08 -2.78 -17.62
N GLN A 155 -20.99 -4.03 -17.17
CA GLN A 155 -19.95 -4.47 -16.23
C GLN A 155 -18.56 -4.41 -16.88
N ALA A 156 -18.40 -4.94 -18.10
CA ALA A 156 -17.13 -4.88 -18.83
C ALA A 156 -16.69 -3.42 -19.10
N GLN A 157 -17.63 -2.51 -19.37
CA GLN A 157 -17.34 -1.09 -19.56
C GLN A 157 -16.95 -0.41 -18.24
N ALA A 158 -17.71 -0.63 -17.16
CA ALA A 158 -17.41 -0.09 -15.84
C ALA A 158 -16.03 -0.56 -15.33
N LEU A 159 -15.63 -1.79 -15.67
CA LEU A 159 -14.30 -2.32 -15.37
C LEU A 159 -13.21 -1.60 -16.14
N ARG A 160 -13.41 -1.33 -17.44
CA ARG A 160 -12.45 -0.54 -18.24
C ARG A 160 -12.28 0.87 -17.68
N ASP A 161 -13.37 1.49 -17.25
CA ASP A 161 -13.35 2.82 -16.63
C ASP A 161 -12.60 2.78 -15.29
N LYS A 162 -12.85 1.76 -14.44
CA LYS A 162 -12.13 1.57 -13.17
C LYS A 162 -10.63 1.28 -13.38
N ILE A 163 -10.25 0.53 -14.41
CA ILE A 163 -8.83 0.30 -14.79
C ILE A 163 -8.19 1.61 -15.26
N ALA A 164 -8.91 2.41 -16.07
CA ALA A 164 -8.43 3.71 -16.54
C ALA A 164 -8.26 4.69 -15.37
N ASP A 165 -9.19 4.69 -14.41
CA ASP A 165 -9.09 5.49 -13.20
C ASP A 165 -7.93 5.01 -12.31
N ALA A 166 -7.72 3.71 -12.12
CA ALA A 166 -6.57 3.18 -11.39
C ALA A 166 -5.23 3.64 -12.01
N ARG A 167 -5.13 3.64 -13.35
CA ARG A 167 -3.97 4.21 -14.08
C ARG A 167 -3.87 5.73 -13.95
N ARG A 168 -4.99 6.43 -13.85
CA ARG A 168 -5.00 7.88 -13.59
C ARG A 168 -4.46 8.20 -12.20
N TRP A 169 -4.76 7.37 -11.19
CA TRP A 169 -4.23 7.52 -9.84
C TRP A 169 -2.73 7.21 -9.71
N GLU A 170 -2.19 6.33 -10.57
CA GLU A 170 -0.73 6.13 -10.75
C GLU A 170 -0.01 7.42 -11.17
N ASN A 171 -0.64 8.24 -12.03
CA ASN A 171 -0.11 9.56 -12.43
C ASN A 171 -0.42 10.70 -11.43
N VAL A 172 -1.49 10.59 -10.64
CA VAL A 172 -1.87 11.61 -9.63
C VAL A 172 -1.06 11.48 -8.34
N GLY A 173 -0.47 10.31 -8.06
CA GLY A 173 0.46 10.10 -6.95
C GLY A 173 1.70 11.01 -6.96
N TRP A 174 2.03 11.61 -8.11
CA TRP A 174 3.14 12.57 -8.25
C TRP A 174 2.77 14.02 -7.83
N ILE A 175 1.48 14.35 -7.66
CA ILE A 175 1.00 15.74 -7.54
C ILE A 175 0.52 16.13 -6.12
N LEU A 176 0.22 15.19 -5.22
CA LEU A 176 -0.52 15.48 -3.98
C LEU A 176 0.24 15.12 -2.70
N GLY A 177 1.15 16.01 -2.27
CA GLY A 177 1.76 15.96 -0.93
C GLY A 177 0.77 16.03 0.26
N PRO A 178 1.21 16.42 1.47
CA PRO A 178 1.19 15.59 2.69
C PRO A 178 -0.17 15.25 3.35
N LEU A 179 -1.33 15.47 2.76
CA LEU A 179 -2.61 15.31 3.45
C LEU A 179 -3.62 14.47 2.65
N GLY A 180 -3.45 13.15 2.77
CA GLY A 180 -4.36 12.09 2.30
C GLY A 180 -5.69 12.05 3.03
N TYR A 181 -6.49 13.11 2.91
CA TYR A 181 -7.87 13.16 3.43
C TYR A 181 -8.87 12.37 2.55
N GLY A 182 -8.45 11.92 1.37
CA GLY A 182 -9.26 11.09 0.46
C GLY A 182 -9.31 9.60 0.84
N ILE A 183 -8.39 9.14 1.70
CA ILE A 183 -8.20 7.70 1.94
C ILE A 183 -9.39 7.12 2.73
N ALA A 184 -10.04 7.81 3.66
CA ALA A 184 -11.12 7.20 4.47
C ALA A 184 -12.45 6.96 3.72
N ARG A 185 -12.79 7.74 2.69
CA ARG A 185 -14.06 7.61 1.94
C ARG A 185 -14.04 6.43 0.96
N ILE A 186 -12.88 6.21 0.35
CA ILE A 186 -12.61 5.16 -0.63
C ILE A 186 -12.77 3.75 -0.03
N TRP A 187 -12.59 3.59 1.28
CA TRP A 187 -12.69 2.30 1.97
C TRP A 187 -14.13 1.82 2.13
N GLY A 188 -15.08 2.73 2.34
CA GLY A 188 -16.50 2.39 2.50
C GLY A 188 -17.18 2.08 1.16
N ASP A 189 -16.87 2.87 0.12
CA ASP A 189 -17.52 2.74 -1.19
C ASP A 189 -17.10 1.43 -1.89
N ASN A 190 -15.85 0.99 -1.77
CA ASN A 190 -15.36 -0.24 -2.39
C ASN A 190 -15.89 -1.52 -1.74
N ILE A 191 -16.11 -1.53 -0.42
CA ILE A 191 -16.69 -2.68 0.30
C ILE A 191 -18.19 -2.81 -0.06
N ALA A 192 -18.90 -1.67 -0.13
CA ALA A 192 -20.30 -1.65 -0.55
C ALA A 192 -20.49 -2.11 -2.01
N ASP A 193 -19.56 -1.78 -2.90
CA ASP A 193 -19.57 -2.25 -4.30
C ASP A 193 -19.37 -3.78 -4.39
N ILE A 194 -18.52 -4.37 -3.54
CA ILE A 194 -18.28 -5.83 -3.49
C ILE A 194 -19.51 -6.57 -2.93
N ASP A 195 -20.07 -6.09 -1.82
CA ASP A 195 -21.29 -6.68 -1.22
C ASP A 195 -22.50 -6.56 -2.17
N GLY A 196 -22.57 -5.46 -2.94
CA GLY A 196 -23.59 -5.26 -3.97
C GLY A 196 -23.45 -6.20 -5.16
N LEU A 197 -22.21 -6.49 -5.59
CA LEU A 197 -21.93 -7.48 -6.63
C LEU A 197 -22.22 -8.91 -6.14
N GLU A 198 -21.83 -9.28 -4.92
CA GLU A 198 -22.10 -10.60 -4.33
C GLU A 198 -23.61 -10.88 -4.20
N ARG A 199 -24.39 -9.87 -3.79
CA ARG A 199 -25.84 -10.00 -3.71
C ARG A 199 -26.49 -10.22 -5.09
N ARG A 200 -26.01 -9.52 -6.13
CA ARG A 200 -26.45 -9.70 -7.53
C ARG A 200 -26.09 -11.07 -8.10
N ILE A 201 -24.94 -11.64 -7.71
CA ILE A 201 -24.52 -12.98 -8.14
C ILE A 201 -25.41 -14.06 -7.54
N SER A 202 -25.69 -13.99 -6.23
CA SER A 202 -26.61 -14.93 -5.57
C SER A 202 -28.03 -14.84 -6.13
N GLU A 203 -28.47 -13.66 -6.59
CA GLU A 203 -29.75 -13.49 -7.28
C GLU A 203 -29.74 -14.13 -8.69
N LEU A 204 -28.65 -14.03 -9.44
CA LEU A 204 -28.49 -14.64 -10.78
C LEU A 204 -28.28 -16.16 -10.75
N GLU A 205 -27.66 -16.70 -9.69
CA GLU A 205 -27.47 -18.14 -9.48
C GLU A 205 -28.77 -18.90 -9.25
N GLY A 206 -29.81 -18.23 -8.74
CA GLY A 206 -31.10 -18.83 -8.39
C GLY A 206 -32.04 -19.10 -9.57
N GLU A 207 -31.85 -18.45 -10.72
CA GLU A 207 -32.82 -18.46 -11.83
C GLU A 207 -32.26 -18.96 -13.19
N SER A 208 -30.97 -19.33 -13.29
CA SER A 208 -30.33 -19.46 -14.61
C SER A 208 -29.53 -20.75 -14.93
N GLY A 209 -29.37 -21.03 -16.23
CA GLY A 209 -28.58 -22.10 -16.84
C GLY A 209 -27.06 -21.87 -16.76
N ASP A 210 -26.28 -22.89 -17.12
CA ASP A 210 -24.84 -22.96 -16.80
C ASP A 210 -23.98 -21.81 -17.36
N LYS A 211 -24.34 -21.24 -18.51
CA LYS A 211 -23.61 -20.12 -19.14
C LYS A 211 -23.77 -18.79 -18.39
N ASP A 212 -24.93 -18.57 -17.79
CA ASP A 212 -25.20 -17.35 -17.03
C ASP A 212 -24.55 -17.42 -15.65
N ARG A 213 -24.45 -18.62 -15.05
CA ARG A 213 -23.63 -18.85 -13.85
C ARG A 213 -22.15 -18.62 -14.12
N GLN A 214 -21.67 -19.03 -15.29
CA GLN A 214 -20.30 -18.73 -15.72
C GLN A 214 -20.08 -17.22 -15.88
N ALA A 215 -21.01 -16.50 -16.51
CA ALA A 215 -20.95 -15.05 -16.65
C ALA A 215 -20.95 -14.31 -15.32
N ALA A 216 -21.84 -14.71 -14.39
CA ALA A 216 -21.89 -14.17 -13.04
C ALA A 216 -20.59 -14.44 -12.27
N GLY A 217 -20.04 -15.66 -12.36
CA GLY A 217 -18.77 -16.02 -11.73
C GLY A 217 -17.57 -15.24 -12.27
N VAL A 218 -17.48 -15.03 -13.58
CA VAL A 218 -16.42 -14.19 -14.17
C VAL A 218 -16.58 -12.74 -13.75
N SER A 219 -17.79 -12.20 -13.74
CA SER A 219 -18.06 -10.85 -13.26
C SER A 219 -17.67 -10.66 -11.79
N ALA A 220 -18.01 -11.63 -10.94
CA ALA A 220 -17.64 -11.68 -9.53
C ALA A 220 -16.12 -11.59 -9.32
N LEU A 221 -15.39 -12.49 -10.00
CA LEU A 221 -13.95 -12.55 -9.94
C LEU A 221 -13.32 -11.24 -10.42
N THR A 222 -13.89 -10.63 -11.46
CA THR A 222 -13.39 -9.37 -12.00
C THR A 222 -13.61 -8.20 -11.05
N GLY A 223 -14.77 -8.14 -10.36
CA GLY A 223 -15.02 -7.18 -9.30
C GLY A 223 -14.03 -7.33 -8.14
N ARG A 224 -13.77 -8.57 -7.71
CA ARG A 224 -12.78 -8.89 -6.65
C ARG A 224 -11.36 -8.50 -7.06
N LEU A 225 -10.97 -8.76 -8.31
CA LEU A 225 -9.66 -8.38 -8.84
C LEU A 225 -9.49 -6.87 -8.94
N THR A 226 -10.56 -6.14 -9.30
CA THR A 226 -10.56 -4.68 -9.32
C THR A 226 -10.35 -4.11 -7.92
N ALA A 227 -11.05 -4.66 -6.92
CA ALA A 227 -10.84 -4.29 -5.53
C ALA A 227 -9.41 -4.59 -5.04
N LEU A 228 -8.84 -5.72 -5.47
CA LEU A 228 -7.45 -6.07 -5.18
C LEU A 228 -6.47 -5.08 -5.81
N SER A 229 -6.57 -4.81 -7.12
CA SER A 229 -5.70 -3.84 -7.80
C SER A 229 -5.77 -2.45 -7.17
N HIS A 230 -6.97 -2.00 -6.81
CA HIS A 230 -7.14 -0.73 -6.12
C HIS A 230 -6.45 -0.71 -4.74
N SER A 231 -6.63 -1.77 -3.95
CA SER A 231 -5.98 -1.91 -2.64
C SER A 231 -4.46 -1.93 -2.75
N VAL A 232 -3.93 -2.60 -3.78
CA VAL A 232 -2.48 -2.66 -4.07
C VAL A 232 -1.95 -1.28 -4.50
N SER A 233 -2.67 -0.56 -5.35
CA SER A 233 -2.30 0.81 -5.76
C SER A 233 -2.22 1.76 -4.56
N LEU A 234 -3.16 1.65 -3.60
CA LEU A 234 -3.10 2.40 -2.35
C LEU A 234 -1.86 2.02 -1.53
N ALA A 235 -1.51 0.73 -1.44
CA ALA A 235 -0.29 0.27 -0.78
C ALA A 235 0.98 0.85 -1.42
N VAL A 236 1.06 0.84 -2.76
CA VAL A 236 2.18 1.46 -3.50
C VAL A 236 2.31 2.95 -3.17
N ASN A 237 1.21 3.69 -3.21
CA ASN A 237 1.22 5.13 -2.94
C ASN A 237 1.66 5.44 -1.52
N ALA A 238 1.15 4.69 -0.54
CA ALA A 238 1.55 4.82 0.86
C ALA A 238 3.04 4.46 1.06
N MET A 239 3.53 3.39 0.43
CA MET A 239 4.96 3.02 0.49
C MET A 239 5.86 4.04 -0.19
N THR A 240 5.44 4.62 -1.30
CA THR A 240 6.18 5.70 -1.99
C THR A 240 6.25 6.97 -1.13
N THR A 241 5.16 7.30 -0.44
CA THR A 241 5.13 8.42 0.51
C THR A 241 6.08 8.16 1.67
N LEU A 242 6.08 6.94 2.21
CA LEU A 242 7.00 6.52 3.26
C LEU A 242 8.47 6.61 2.80
N ASP A 243 8.79 6.12 1.61
CA ASP A 243 10.13 6.19 1.01
C ASP A 243 10.63 7.65 0.95
N ASN A 244 9.79 8.56 0.48
CA ASN A 244 10.09 9.99 0.44
C ASN A 244 10.32 10.57 1.85
N SER A 245 9.46 10.24 2.82
CA SER A 245 9.62 10.70 4.20
C SER A 245 10.90 10.15 4.86
N LEU A 246 11.27 8.89 4.57
CA LEU A 246 12.54 8.30 5.02
C LEU A 246 13.73 9.06 4.44
N ASN A 247 13.71 9.33 3.14
CA ASN A 247 14.76 10.08 2.43
C ASN A 247 14.95 11.50 3.02
N VAL A 248 13.86 12.24 3.23
CA VAL A 248 13.88 13.58 3.83
C VAL A 248 14.44 13.54 5.25
N THR A 249 14.02 12.56 6.05
CA THR A 249 14.50 12.39 7.43
C THR A 249 15.99 12.07 7.47
N SER A 250 16.47 11.20 6.58
CA SER A 250 17.90 10.89 6.44
C SER A 250 18.71 12.14 6.05
N GLY A 251 18.17 12.97 5.15
CA GLY A 251 18.76 14.26 4.76
C GLY A 251 18.88 15.24 5.94
N HIS A 252 17.83 15.38 6.76
CA HIS A 252 17.89 16.21 7.96
C HIS A 252 18.91 15.69 8.98
N LEU A 253 18.98 14.38 9.21
CA LEU A 253 19.98 13.76 10.08
C LEU A 253 21.41 14.04 9.59
N ALA A 254 21.66 13.93 8.29
CA ALA A 254 22.96 14.28 7.70
C ALA A 254 23.31 15.76 7.92
N GLY A 255 22.32 16.65 7.80
CA GLY A 255 22.47 18.08 8.10
C GLY A 255 22.83 18.34 9.56
N VAL A 256 22.20 17.64 10.50
CA VAL A 256 22.53 17.73 11.94
C VAL A 256 23.96 17.25 12.20
N ILE A 257 24.33 16.08 11.68
CA ILE A 257 25.68 15.51 11.84
C ILE A 257 26.74 16.48 11.31
N THR A 258 26.52 17.06 10.13
CA THR A 258 27.43 18.03 9.52
C THR A 258 27.55 19.29 10.37
N SER A 259 26.43 19.77 10.92
CA SER A 259 26.41 20.98 11.75
C SER A 259 27.18 20.79 13.06
N VAL A 260 27.09 19.62 13.69
CA VAL A 260 27.82 19.31 14.93
C VAL A 260 29.31 19.07 14.68
N ASN A 261 29.67 18.51 13.52
CA ASN A 261 31.07 18.32 13.11
C ASN A 261 31.74 19.60 12.58
N GLY A 262 30.97 20.61 12.20
CA GLY A 262 31.48 21.88 11.68
C GLY A 262 32.18 22.73 12.74
N THR A 263 33.17 23.52 12.32
CA THR A 263 33.94 24.42 13.19
C THR A 263 33.31 25.81 13.39
N SER A 264 32.16 26.09 12.76
CA SER A 264 31.55 27.42 12.79
C SER A 264 30.79 27.69 14.10
N PRO A 265 31.01 28.83 14.80
CA PRO A 265 30.29 29.19 16.04
C PRO A 265 28.77 29.33 15.91
N SER A 266 28.23 29.29 14.68
CA SER A 266 26.84 29.56 14.33
C SER A 266 25.87 28.39 14.48
N TYR A 267 26.29 27.21 14.96
CA TYR A 267 25.38 26.06 15.16
C TYR A 267 24.56 26.12 16.45
N LYS A 268 24.88 27.05 17.38
CA LYS A 268 24.18 27.22 18.66
C LYS A 268 22.71 27.59 18.43
N GLY A 269 21.78 26.76 18.91
CA GLY A 269 20.33 26.90 18.71
C GLY A 269 19.79 26.34 17.38
N PHE A 270 20.63 26.25 16.34
CA PHE A 270 20.26 25.63 15.07
C PHE A 270 20.11 24.10 15.19
N VAL A 271 20.98 23.45 15.99
CA VAL A 271 20.92 22.00 16.22
C VAL A 271 19.61 21.59 16.89
N THR A 272 19.13 22.35 17.88
CA THR A 272 17.85 22.09 18.56
C THR A 272 16.68 22.14 17.58
N ALA A 273 16.60 23.18 16.75
CA ALA A 273 15.53 23.31 15.75
C ALA A 273 15.55 22.16 14.73
N LEU A 274 16.74 21.69 14.32
CA LEU A 274 16.86 20.53 13.45
C LEU A 274 16.45 19.23 14.15
N LEU A 275 16.80 19.03 15.43
CA LEU A 275 16.35 17.86 16.20
C LEU A 275 14.83 17.84 16.36
N ASP A 276 14.20 19.00 16.59
CA ASP A 276 12.74 19.12 16.64
C ASP A 276 12.10 18.74 15.30
N THR A 277 12.73 19.17 14.19
CA THR A 277 12.30 18.80 12.82
C THR A 277 12.43 17.30 12.59
N VAL A 278 13.55 16.68 12.99
CA VAL A 278 13.76 15.23 12.90
C VAL A 278 12.70 14.50 13.74
N ALA A 279 12.44 14.94 14.97
CA ALA A 279 11.42 14.34 15.82
C ALA A 279 10.01 14.48 15.22
N ALA A 280 9.68 15.62 14.60
CA ALA A 280 8.43 15.79 13.88
C ALA A 280 8.30 14.81 12.70
N ASN A 281 9.36 14.65 11.91
CA ASN A 281 9.39 13.67 10.82
C ASN A 281 9.22 12.23 11.31
N PHE A 282 9.86 11.85 12.42
CA PHE A 282 9.66 10.52 13.02
C PHE A 282 8.21 10.30 13.49
N ARG A 283 7.53 11.33 14.02
CA ARG A 283 6.09 11.23 14.35
C ARG A 283 5.24 11.03 13.09
N ASP A 284 5.55 11.76 12.02
CA ASP A 284 4.87 11.61 10.73
C ASP A 284 5.07 10.21 10.15
N LEU A 285 6.31 9.71 10.11
CA LEU A 285 6.63 8.32 9.75
C LEU A 285 5.81 7.32 10.57
N GLY A 286 5.69 7.54 11.89
CA GLY A 286 4.84 6.72 12.76
C GLY A 286 3.38 6.70 12.33
N SER A 287 2.81 7.87 12.01
CA SER A 287 1.43 8.00 11.51
C SER A 287 1.21 7.26 10.20
N GLN A 288 2.13 7.41 9.24
CA GLN A 288 2.07 6.71 7.96
C GLN A 288 2.16 5.18 8.13
N LEU A 289 3.02 4.70 9.04
CA LEU A 289 3.14 3.29 9.37
C LEU A 289 1.87 2.74 10.01
N ASP A 290 1.18 3.54 10.85
CA ASP A 290 -0.11 3.15 11.43
C ASP A 290 -1.21 3.02 10.40
N MET A 291 -1.18 3.80 9.33
CA MET A 291 -2.09 3.62 8.20
C MET A 291 -1.81 2.31 7.45
N LEU A 292 -0.53 1.98 7.23
CA LEU A 292 -0.11 0.78 6.51
C LEU A 292 -0.34 -0.52 7.31
N LEU A 293 0.14 -0.55 8.56
CA LEU A 293 0.19 -1.74 9.41
C LEU A 293 -0.91 -1.79 10.47
N GLY A 294 -1.65 -0.71 10.67
CA GLY A 294 -2.57 -0.53 11.80
C GLY A 294 -1.85 0.05 13.02
N ALA A 295 -2.59 0.78 13.87
CA ALA A 295 -2.03 1.38 15.08
C ALA A 295 -1.39 0.31 16.00
N SER A 296 -0.23 0.62 16.57
CA SER A 296 0.36 -0.24 17.59
C SER A 296 -0.49 -0.24 18.87
N ASN A 297 -0.64 -1.40 19.50
CA ASN A 297 -1.35 -1.55 20.78
C ASN A 297 -0.74 -0.70 21.91
N GLU A 298 0.50 -0.23 21.74
CA GLU A 298 1.23 0.60 22.72
C GLU A 298 0.63 2.01 22.91
N ARG A 299 -0.18 2.52 21.96
CA ARG A 299 -0.88 3.82 22.13
C ARG A 299 -2.14 3.76 22.99
N ASN A 300 -2.65 2.57 23.31
CA ASN A 300 -3.83 2.41 24.20
C ASN A 300 -3.45 2.29 25.68
N ALA A 301 -2.17 2.42 26.02
CA ALA A 301 -1.66 2.29 27.38
C ALA A 301 -1.03 3.58 27.95
N ALA A 302 -1.17 4.72 27.26
CA ALA A 302 -0.75 6.03 27.75
C ALA A 302 -1.97 6.91 28.06
#